data_AF-A0A2V2RLH3-F1
#
_entry.id   AF-A0A2V2RLH3-F1
#
_cell.length_a   1.000
_cell.length_b   1.000
_cell.length_c   1.000
_cell.angle_alpha   90.00
_cell.angle_beta   90.00
_cell.angle_gamma   90.00
#
_symmetry.space_group_name_H-M   'P 1'
#
loop_
_entity.id
_entity.type
_entity.pdbx_description
1 polymer ?
#
loop_
_entity_poly.entity_id
_entity_poly.type
_entity_poly.pdbx_seq_one_letter_code
_entity_poly.pdbx_strand_id
1 'polypeptide(L)'
;MFKRVALSIALLLFAVQAQAQLVPYFGKNNVKYDTFKWKTYKTDHFEIYFYPEEEEHLQRIASMAESAYDKLSAQLQHEVEFKIPLI
;
A
#
# COMPACT_ATOMS: atom_id res chain seq x y z
N MET A 1 -46.78 12.65 -29.63
CA MET A 1 -46.21 11.29 -29.72
C MET A 1 -44.68 11.32 -29.80
N PHE A 2 -44.09 12.05 -30.75
CA PHE A 2 -42.62 12.16 -30.94
C PHE A 2 -41.79 12.58 -29.72
N LYS A 3 -42.26 13.54 -28.90
CA LYS A 3 -41.53 13.98 -27.69
C LYS A 3 -41.40 12.88 -26.63
N ARG A 4 -42.38 11.98 -26.54
CA ARG A 4 -42.36 10.84 -25.58
C ARG A 4 -41.34 9.79 -26.03
N VAL A 5 -41.29 9.52 -27.34
CA VAL A 5 -40.31 8.60 -27.94
C VAL A 5 -38.89 9.15 -27.79
N ALA A 6 -38.68 10.44 -28.05
CA ALA A 6 -37.38 11.08 -27.85
C ALA A 6 -36.91 11.03 -26.39
N LEU A 7 -37.82 11.23 -25.43
CA LEU A 7 -37.53 11.12 -24.01
C LEU A 7 -37.16 9.68 -23.61
N SER A 8 -37.89 8.68 -24.13
CA SER A 8 -37.58 7.27 -23.91
C SER A 8 -36.20 6.89 -24.45
N ILE A 9 -35.83 7.39 -25.63
CA ILE A 9 -34.51 7.16 -26.24
C ILE A 9 -33.41 7.81 -25.39
N ALA A 10 -33.61 9.05 -24.94
CA ALA A 10 -32.64 9.75 -24.09
C ALA A 10 -32.43 9.01 -22.75
N LEU A 11 -33.49 8.47 -22.15
CA LEU A 11 -33.42 7.72 -20.90
C LEU A 11 -32.65 6.40 -21.07
N LEU A 12 -32.85 5.70 -22.20
CA LEU A 12 -32.11 4.48 -22.53
C LEU A 12 -30.62 4.76 -22.75
N LEU A 13 -30.27 5.87 -23.40
CA LEU A 13 -28.88 6.27 -23.59
C LEU A 13 -28.17 6.59 -22.26
N PHE A 14 -28.87 7.22 -21.32
CA PHE A 14 -28.36 7.48 -19.97
C PHE A 14 -28.14 6.19 -19.17
N ALA A 15 -29.02 5.19 -19.31
CA ALA A 15 -28.89 3.91 -18.61
C ALA A 15 -27.65 3.10 -19.05
N VAL A 16 -27.27 3.18 -20.33
CA VAL A 16 -26.07 2.51 -20.85
C VAL A 16 -24.78 3.10 -20.25
N GLN A 17 -24.74 4.41 -19.99
CA GLN A 17 -23.57 5.04 -19.34
C GLN A 17 -23.40 4.63 -17.87
N ALA A 18 -24.49 4.27 -17.17
CA ALA A 18 -24.43 3.83 -15.78
C ALA A 18 -23.72 2.47 -15.60
N GLN A 19 -23.73 1.62 -16.63
CA GLN A 19 -23.08 0.29 -16.57
C GLN A 19 -21.55 0.38 -16.62
N ALA A 20 -20.97 1.49 -17.07
CA ALA A 20 -19.51 1.68 -17.13
C ALA A 20 -18.84 1.91 -15.76
N GLN A 21 -19.63 2.14 -14.71
CA GLN A 21 -19.11 2.38 -13.35
C GLN A 21 -18.87 1.08 -12.56
N LEU A 22 -19.30 -0.06 -13.06
CA LEU A 22 -19.04 -1.37 -12.46
C LEU A 22 -17.67 -1.88 -12.93
N VAL A 23 -16.61 -1.53 -12.21
CA VAL A 23 -15.26 -2.07 -12.47
C VAL A 23 -15.24 -3.55 -12.09
N PRO A 24 -15.22 -4.51 -13.04
CA PRO A 24 -15.33 -5.95 -12.74
C PRO A 24 -14.09 -6.54 -12.05
N TYR A 25 -13.06 -5.71 -11.87
CA TYR A 25 -11.73 -6.09 -11.44
C TYR A 25 -11.36 -5.48 -10.08
N PHE A 26 -12.25 -4.70 -9.47
CA PHE A 26 -12.05 -4.20 -8.11
C PHE A 26 -11.97 -5.39 -7.14
N GLY A 27 -10.95 -5.41 -6.26
CA GLY A 27 -10.73 -6.48 -5.30
C GLY A 27 -9.90 -7.66 -5.80
N LYS A 28 -9.38 -7.64 -7.04
CA LYS A 28 -8.37 -8.61 -7.47
C LYS A 28 -6.98 -8.20 -6.98
N ASN A 29 -6.21 -9.15 -6.45
CA ASN A 29 -4.83 -8.89 -6.03
C ASN A 29 -3.97 -8.55 -7.25
N ASN A 30 -3.20 -7.46 -7.18
CA ASN A 30 -2.27 -7.06 -8.23
C ASN A 30 -1.00 -7.92 -8.11
N VAL A 31 -1.03 -9.11 -8.72
CA VAL A 31 0.15 -9.98 -8.76
C VAL A 31 1.20 -9.36 -9.68
N LYS A 32 2.31 -8.91 -9.09
CA LYS A 32 3.49 -8.43 -9.83
C LYS A 32 4.43 -9.61 -10.06
N TYR A 33 4.65 -9.95 -11.33
CA TYR A 33 5.61 -10.98 -11.76
C TYR A 33 7.02 -10.41 -11.87
N ASP A 34 7.52 -9.78 -10.80
CA ASP A 34 8.87 -9.23 -10.77
C ASP A 34 9.80 -10.08 -9.91
N THR A 35 11.10 -10.07 -10.22
CA THR A 35 12.11 -10.77 -9.43
C THR A 35 12.63 -9.85 -8.33
N PHE A 36 12.02 -9.96 -7.16
CA PHE A 36 12.43 -9.15 -6.02
C PHE A 36 13.75 -9.67 -5.41
N LYS A 37 14.77 -8.81 -5.35
CA LYS A 37 16.09 -9.12 -4.76
C LYS A 37 16.16 -8.69 -3.29
N TRP A 38 15.18 -9.10 -2.50
CA TRP A 38 15.13 -8.72 -1.08
C TRP A 38 16.41 -9.13 -0.34
N LYS A 39 16.99 -8.17 0.38
CA LYS A 39 17.99 -8.40 1.43
C LYS A 39 17.37 -8.07 2.78
N THR A 40 17.95 -8.61 3.83
CA THR A 40 17.52 -8.35 5.21
C THR A 40 18.67 -7.79 6.03
N TYR A 41 18.38 -6.79 6.85
CA TYR A 41 19.29 -6.18 7.81
C TYR A 41 18.62 -6.15 9.18
N LYS A 42 19.34 -6.59 10.22
CA LYS A 42 18.79 -6.72 11.57
C LYS A 42 19.46 -5.72 12.50
N THR A 43 18.63 -5.00 13.25
CA THR A 43 19.04 -4.16 14.38
C THR A 43 18.53 -4.79 15.67
N ASP A 44 18.57 -4.07 16.80
CA ASP A 44 18.08 -4.58 18.07
C ASP A 44 16.56 -4.78 18.04
N HIS A 45 15.82 -3.81 17.48
CA HIS A 45 14.36 -3.81 17.47
C HIS A 45 13.72 -4.00 16.09
N PHE A 46 14.49 -4.00 15.00
CA PHE A 46 13.94 -4.11 13.63
C PHE A 46 14.54 -5.26 12.80
N GLU A 47 13.72 -5.79 11.91
CA GLU A 47 14.13 -6.61 10.77
C GLU A 47 13.77 -5.85 9.48
N ILE A 48 14.78 -5.24 8.87
CA ILE A 48 14.63 -4.33 7.73
C ILE A 48 14.81 -5.12 6.43
N TYR A 49 13.80 -5.14 5.58
CA TYR A 49 13.83 -5.71 4.24
C TYR A 49 14.07 -4.59 3.24
N PHE A 50 15.13 -4.70 2.44
CA PHE A 50 15.51 -3.63 1.53
C PHE A 50 15.98 -4.20 0.19
N TYR A 51 15.99 -3.35 -0.84
CA TYR A 51 16.61 -3.67 -2.12
C TYR A 51 18.07 -3.23 -2.12
N PRO A 52 18.98 -3.96 -2.81
CA PRO A 52 20.42 -3.67 -2.80
C PRO A 52 20.77 -2.23 -3.22
N GLU A 53 19.95 -1.60 -4.05
CA GLU A 53 20.11 -0.23 -4.50
C GLU A 53 20.01 0.79 -3.35
N GLU A 54 19.33 0.44 -2.26
CA GLU A 54 19.11 1.29 -1.08
C GLU A 54 20.16 1.07 0.04
N GLU A 55 21.16 0.23 -0.20
CA GLU A 55 22.17 -0.17 0.81
C GLU A 55 22.96 1.03 1.36
N GLU A 56 23.17 2.07 0.54
CA GLU A 56 23.85 3.31 0.95
C GLU A 56 23.10 4.07 2.06
N HIS A 57 21.76 4.00 2.06
CA HIS A 57 20.92 4.74 3.01
C HIS A 57 20.51 3.89 4.22
N LEU A 58 20.75 2.59 4.17
CA LEU A 58 20.28 1.60 5.15
C LEU A 58 20.69 1.93 6.59
N GLN A 59 21.96 2.30 6.81
CA GLN A 59 22.44 2.62 8.16
C GLN A 59 21.75 3.84 8.76
N ARG A 60 21.47 4.85 7.93
CA ARG A 60 20.76 6.06 8.37
C ARG A 60 19.32 5.73 8.73
N ILE A 61 18.64 4.93 7.90
CA ILE A 61 17.26 4.48 8.13
C ILE A 61 17.20 3.66 9.43
N ALA A 62 18.11 2.70 9.61
CA ALA A 62 18.21 1.89 10.81
C ALA A 62 18.39 2.74 12.08
N SER A 63 19.33 3.69 12.06
CA SER A 63 19.56 4.59 13.19
C SER A 63 18.34 5.47 13.53
N MET A 64 17.64 5.96 12.50
CA MET A 64 16.41 6.73 12.70
C MET A 64 15.27 5.88 13.27
N ALA A 65 15.12 4.64 12.81
CA ALA A 65 14.11 3.71 13.30
C ALA A 65 14.34 3.36 14.77
N GLU A 66 15.58 3.05 15.15
CA GLU A 66 15.96 2.77 16.54
C GLU A 66 15.73 3.99 17.45
N SER A 67 16.13 5.18 17.01
CA SER A 67 15.89 6.42 17.76
C SER A 67 14.40 6.70 17.98
N ALA A 68 13.56 6.36 16.98
CA ALA A 68 12.11 6.50 17.09
C ALA A 68 11.50 5.45 18.03
N TYR A 69 12.01 4.22 17.99
CA TYR A 69 11.62 3.17 18.91
C TYR A 69 11.90 3.58 20.36
N ASP A 70 13.14 4.01 20.67
CA ASP A 70 13.51 4.42 22.03
C ASP A 70 12.57 5.51 22.57
N LYS A 71 12.25 6.49 21.73
CA LYS A 71 11.33 7.57 22.11
C LYS A 71 9.93 7.05 22.39
N LEU A 72 9.37 6.22 21.51
CA LEU A 72 8.02 5.69 21.66
C LEU A 72 7.91 4.74 22.84
N SER A 73 8.87 3.83 23.01
CA SER A 73 8.93 2.90 24.12
C SER A 73 8.99 3.63 25.47
N ALA A 74 9.78 4.70 25.55
CA ALA A 74 9.82 5.56 26.73
C ALA A 74 8.50 6.30 27.00
N GLN A 75 7.85 6.84 25.95
CA GLN A 75 6.59 7.57 26.09
C GLN A 75 5.40 6.66 26.45
N LEU A 76 5.38 5.45 25.90
CA LEU A 76 4.31 4.46 26.10
C LEU A 76 4.57 3.56 27.31
N GLN A 77 5.79 3.58 27.86
CA GLN A 77 6.26 2.69 28.91
C GLN A 77 6.07 1.20 28.55
N HIS A 78 6.27 0.87 27.28
CA HIS A 78 6.03 -0.45 26.74
C HIS A 78 7.08 -0.80 25.70
N GLU A 79 7.66 -2.00 25.82
CA GLU A 79 8.62 -2.55 24.87
C GLU A 79 7.97 -3.66 24.04
N VAL A 80 8.34 -3.73 22.76
CA VAL A 80 7.83 -4.75 21.84
C VAL A 80 8.73 -5.98 21.93
N GLU A 81 8.12 -7.14 22.21
CA GLU A 81 8.85 -8.40 22.44
C GLU A 81 9.45 -9.03 21.17
N PHE A 82 9.08 -8.53 19.99
CA PHE A 82 9.53 -9.06 18.70
C PHE A 82 10.15 -7.95 17.83
N LYS A 83 11.04 -8.34 16.92
CA LYS A 83 11.64 -7.40 15.96
C LYS A 83 10.58 -6.93 14.96
N ILE A 84 10.43 -5.62 14.84
CA ILE A 84 9.44 -4.98 13.98
C ILE A 84 9.89 -5.11 12.52
N PRO A 85 9.07 -5.67 11.62
CA PRO A 85 9.40 -5.72 10.20
C PRO A 85 9.31 -4.31 9.59
N LEU A 86 10.36 -3.88 8.92
CA LEU A 86 10.43 -2.59 8.21
C LEU A 86 10.78 -2.85 6.74
N ILE A 87 10.16 -2.14 5.80
CA ILE A 87 10.38 -2.26 4.35
C ILE A 87 10.75 -0.89 3.80
#